data_AF-W1YL03-F1
#
_entry.id   AF-W1YL03-F1
#
_cell.length_a   1.000
_cell.length_b   1.000
_cell.length_c   1.000
_cell.angle_alpha   90.00
_cell.angle_beta   90.00
_cell.angle_gamma   90.00
#
_symmetry.space_group_name_H-M   'P 1'
#
loop_
_entity.id
_entity.type
_entity.pdbx_description
1 polymer ?
#
loop_
_entity_poly.entity_id
_entity_poly.type
_entity_poly.pdbx_seq_one_letter_code
_entity_poly.pdbx_strand_id
1 'polypeptide(L)'
;VLGYFQVVWPLNRQPVPLPKDMSLWPSVDIFVPTYNEDLNVVKNTIYASLGIDWPKDKLNIWILDDGGREEFRQFAQNVGVK
;
A
#
# COMPACT_ATOMS: atom_id res chain seq x y z
N VAL A 1 -3.06 -33.02 3.18
CA VAL A 1 -3.87 -32.08 2.38
C VAL A 1 -4.37 -30.99 3.31
N LEU A 2 -3.98 -29.73 3.10
CA LEU A 2 -4.48 -28.59 3.87
C LEU A 2 -5.69 -28.02 3.13
N GLY A 3 -6.86 -28.02 3.77
CA GLY A 3 -8.07 -27.41 3.21
C GLY A 3 -8.33 -26.06 3.88
N TYR A 4 -8.43 -24.99 3.09
CA TYR A 4 -8.79 -23.66 3.55
C TYR A 4 -10.15 -23.27 2.96
N PHE A 5 -11.09 -22.88 3.81
CA PHE A 5 -12.40 -22.36 3.41
C PHE A 5 -12.59 -20.98 4.02
N GLN A 6 -12.84 -19.99 3.17
CA GLN A 6 -13.18 -18.63 3.58
C GLN A 6 -14.58 -18.28 3.08
N VAL A 7 -15.46 -17.93 4.01
CA VAL A 7 -16.80 -17.42 3.70
C VAL A 7 -16.72 -15.89 3.74
N VAL A 8 -16.83 -15.26 2.58
CA VAL A 8 -16.98 -13.80 2.49
C VAL A 8 -18.47 -13.52 2.31
N TRP A 9 -19.02 -12.58 3.09
CA TRP A 9 -20.36 -12.04 2.89
C TRP A 9 -20.23 -10.65 2.26
N PRO A 10 -20.22 -10.55 0.92
CA PRO A 10 -20.02 -9.27 0.27
C PRO A 10 -21.25 -8.40 0.53
N LEU A 11 -21.00 -7.21 1.08
CA LEU A 11 -22.03 -6.19 1.22
C LEU A 11 -22.18 -5.49 -0.14
N ASN A 12 -23.39 -5.50 -0.70
CA ASN A 12 -23.71 -4.82 -1.96
C ASN A 12 -23.81 -3.30 -1.75
N ARG A 13 -22.67 -2.64 -1.49
CA ARG A 13 -22.59 -1.19 -1.37
C ARG A 13 -22.43 -0.57 -2.76
N GLN A 14 -23.29 0.39 -3.08
CA GLN A 14 -23.08 1.24 -4.25
C GLN A 14 -21.89 2.18 -4.00
N PRO A 15 -21.03 2.44 -5.00
CA PRO A 15 -19.94 3.40 -4.86
C PRO A 15 -20.49 4.80 -4.53
N VAL A 16 -19.97 5.44 -3.49
CA VAL A 16 -20.29 6.82 -3.16
C VAL A 16 -19.21 7.71 -3.79
N PRO A 17 -19.57 8.74 -4.58
CA PRO A 17 -18.57 9.64 -5.14
C PRO A 17 -17.86 10.41 -4.02
N LEU A 18 -16.56 10.64 -4.19
CA LEU A 18 -15.81 11.51 -3.30
C LEU A 18 -16.33 12.96 -3.40
N PRO A 19 -16.25 13.75 -2.32
CA PRO A 19 -16.53 15.18 -2.38
C PRO A 19 -15.65 15.86 -3.45
N LYS A 20 -16.19 16.90 -4.10
CA LYS A 20 -15.42 17.71 -5.06
C LYS A 20 -14.23 18.42 -4.41
N ASP A 21 -14.36 18.78 -3.14
CA ASP A 21 -13.31 19.40 -2.36
C ASP A 21 -12.32 18.35 -1.83
N MET A 22 -11.10 18.35 -2.36
CA MET A 22 -10.03 17.42 -1.98
C MET A 22 -9.54 17.63 -0.54
N SER A 23 -9.81 18.78 0.09
CA SER A 23 -9.46 19.01 1.49
C SER A 23 -10.22 18.06 2.44
N LEU A 24 -11.44 17.67 2.05
CA LEU A 24 -12.31 16.74 2.77
C LEU A 24 -11.92 15.28 2.56
N TRP A 25 -10.98 14.99 1.66
CA TRP A 25 -10.55 13.62 1.41
C TRP A 25 -9.78 13.08 2.62
N PRO A 26 -9.93 11.79 2.95
CA PRO A 26 -9.25 11.19 4.07
C PRO A 26 -7.74 11.07 3.82
N SER A 27 -6.97 10.97 4.90
CA SER A 27 -5.60 10.45 4.79
C SER A 27 -5.65 8.94 4.56
N VAL A 28 -4.73 8.44 3.74
CA VAL A 28 -4.63 7.04 3.33
C VAL A 28 -3.23 6.54 3.64
N ASP A 29 -3.17 5.42 4.34
CA ASP A 29 -1.94 4.65 4.55
C ASP A 29 -1.98 3.39 3.66
N ILE A 30 -0.94 3.20 2.87
CA ILE A 30 -0.72 1.99 2.07
C ILE A 30 0.37 1.17 2.73
N PHE A 31 0.03 -0.04 3.15
CA PHE A 31 0.97 -0.99 3.74
C PHE A 31 1.33 -2.04 2.70
N VAL A 32 2.62 -2.19 2.41
CA VAL A 32 3.16 -3.21 1.53
C VAL A 32 4.01 -4.18 2.36
N PRO A 33 3.40 -5.27 2.86
CA PRO A 33 4.13 -6.29 3.59
C PRO A 33 4.96 -7.18 2.66
N THR A 34 6.15 -7.57 3.14
CA THR A 34 7.06 -8.48 2.44
C THR A 34 7.75 -9.41 3.43
N TYR A 35 7.78 -10.70 3.09
CA TYR A 35 8.49 -11.75 3.79
C TYR A 35 9.32 -12.57 2.79
N ASN A 36 10.62 -12.37 2.78
CA ASN A 36 11.58 -13.07 1.91
C ASN A 36 11.37 -12.89 0.39
N GLU A 37 10.55 -11.94 -0.09
CA GLU A 37 10.53 -11.60 -1.52
C GLU A 37 11.71 -10.70 -1.93
N ASP A 38 12.24 -10.90 -3.13
CA ASP A 38 13.26 -10.02 -3.71
C ASP A 38 12.75 -8.58 -3.84
N LEU A 39 13.61 -7.60 -3.55
CA LEU A 39 13.32 -6.18 -3.66
C LEU A 39 12.74 -5.79 -5.03
N ASN A 40 13.14 -6.45 -6.12
CA ASN A 40 12.61 -6.17 -7.46
C ASN A 40 11.11 -6.45 -7.59
N VAL A 41 10.58 -7.40 -6.82
CA VAL A 41 9.15 -7.68 -6.77
C VAL A 41 8.43 -6.54 -6.03
N VAL A 42 8.97 -6.11 -4.89
CA VAL A 42 8.35 -5.08 -4.04
C VAL A 42 8.44 -3.69 -4.68
N LYS A 43 9.53 -3.38 -5.40
CA LYS A 43 9.73 -2.12 -6.13
C LYS A 43 8.56 -1.77 -7.04
N ASN A 44 8.05 -2.74 -7.80
CA ASN A 44 6.95 -2.50 -8.73
C ASN A 44 5.68 -2.03 -8.01
N THR A 45 5.36 -2.67 -6.87
CA THR A 45 4.23 -2.28 -6.02
C THR A 45 4.42 -0.88 -5.46
N ILE A 46 5.62 -0.56 -4.97
CA ILE A 46 5.91 0.76 -4.40
C ILE A 46 5.82 1.87 -5.45
N TYR A 47 6.35 1.65 -6.66
CA TYR A 47 6.19 2.60 -7.76
C TYR A 47 4.74 2.77 -8.19
N ALA A 48 3.96 1.68 -8.22
CA ALA A 48 2.52 1.77 -8.49
C ALA A 48 1.80 2.59 -7.40
N SER A 49 2.13 2.38 -6.12
CA SER A 49 1.58 3.15 -5.00
C SER A 49 1.94 4.64 -5.07
N LEU A 50 3.17 4.97 -5.45
CA LEU A 50 3.61 6.35 -5.66
C LEU A 50 2.85 7.04 -6.81
N GLY A 51 2.42 6.27 -7.81
CA GLY A 51 1.65 6.73 -8.97
C GLY A 51 0.16 6.94 -8.71
N ILE A 52 -0.37 6.60 -7.52
CA ILE A 52 -1.79 6.78 -7.22
C ILE A 52 -2.17 8.27 -7.25
N ASP A 53 -3.30 8.54 -7.91
CA ASP A 53 -3.93 9.86 -8.00
C ASP A 53 -4.65 10.19 -6.68
N TRP A 54 -3.87 10.55 -5.67
CA TRP A 54 -4.30 11.00 -4.36
C TRP A 54 -3.44 12.19 -3.92
N PRO A 55 -3.99 13.16 -3.15
CA PRO A 55 -3.18 14.23 -2.58
C PRO A 55 -1.96 13.68 -1.82
N LYS A 56 -0.77 14.11 -2.23
CA LYS A 56 0.51 13.56 -1.72
C LYS A 56 0.72 13.84 -0.24
N ASP A 57 0.15 14.93 0.28
CA ASP A 57 0.14 15.28 1.71
C ASP A 57 -0.78 14.38 2.56
N LYS A 58 -1.71 13.68 1.91
CA LYS A 58 -2.66 12.76 2.53
C LYS A 58 -2.33 11.29 2.25
N LEU A 59 -1.22 11.00 1.56
CA LEU A 59 -0.83 9.64 1.20
C LEU A 59 0.46 9.25 1.91
N ASN A 60 0.41 8.18 2.68
CA ASN A 60 1.57 7.56 3.30
C ASN A 60 1.75 6.15 2.74
N ILE A 61 2.98 5.78 2.42
CA ILE A 61 3.32 4.44 1.92
C ILE A 61 4.35 3.85 2.87
N TRP A 62 4.10 2.63 3.31
CA TRP A 62 4.87 1.89 4.31
C TRP A 62 5.34 0.56 3.74
N ILE A 63 6.64 0.30 3.82
CA ILE A 63 7.23 -1.01 3.53
C ILE A 63 7.35 -1.79 4.83
N LEU A 64 6.62 -2.88 4.96
CA LEU A 64 6.68 -3.75 6.13
C LEU A 64 7.55 -4.96 5.82
N ASP A 65 8.87 -4.78 5.93
CA ASP A 65 9.84 -5.87 5.75
C ASP A 65 10.16 -6.58 7.07
N ASP A 66 9.62 -7.79 7.22
CA ASP A 66 9.83 -8.64 8.39
C ASP A 66 11.30 -9.11 8.52
N GLY A 67 12.07 -9.08 7.43
CA GLY A 67 13.48 -9.48 7.41
C GLY A 67 14.46 -8.40 7.89
N GLY A 68 14.00 -7.15 8.06
CA GLY A 68 14.85 -6.03 8.46
C GLY A 68 16.04 -5.79 7.52
N ARG A 69 15.88 -6.05 6.23
CA ARG A 69 16.93 -6.04 5.22
C ARG A 69 17.31 -4.60 4.87
N GLU A 70 18.61 -4.32 4.86
CA GLU A 70 19.11 -2.95 4.69
C GLU A 70 18.81 -2.37 3.30
N GLU A 71 18.77 -3.22 2.27
CA GLU A 71 18.41 -2.81 0.91
C GLU A 71 16.99 -2.20 0.82
N PHE A 72 16.05 -2.67 1.65
CA PHE A 72 14.69 -2.15 1.71
C PHE A 72 14.65 -0.80 2.41
N ARG A 73 15.41 -0.64 3.50
CA ARG A 73 15.58 0.66 4.19
C ARG A 73 16.16 1.72 3.25
N GLN A 74 17.24 1.39 2.55
CA GLN A 74 17.86 2.30 1.59
C GLN A 74 16.92 2.63 0.44
N PHE A 75 16.22 1.63 -0.09
CA PHE A 75 15.24 1.84 -1.13
C PHE A 75 14.11 2.77 -0.67
N ALA A 76 13.55 2.55 0.52
CA ALA A 76 12.48 3.37 1.09
C ALA A 76 12.88 4.85 1.15
N GLN A 77 14.08 5.12 1.69
CA GLN A 77 14.63 6.47 1.78
C GLN A 77 14.83 7.11 0.39
N ASN A 78 15.37 6.35 -0.57
CA ASN A 78 15.64 6.85 -1.92
C ASN A 78 14.37 7.26 -2.67
N VAL A 79 13.24 6.57 -2.44
CA VAL A 79 11.97 6.84 -3.13
C VAL A 79 10.97 7.65 -2.28
N GLY A 80 11.37 8.07 -1.07
CA GLY A 80 10.55 8.91 -0.19
C GLY A 80 9.37 8.19 0.46
N VAL A 81 9.48 6.89 0.69
CA VAL A 81 8.49 6.09 1.44
C VAL A 81 9.06 5.66 2.80
N LYS A 82 8.19 5.15 3.68
CA LYS A 82 8.51 4.86 5.07
C LYS A 82 8.73 3.37 5.30
#